data_AF-A0ABD0MI09-F1
#
_entry.id   AF-A0ABD0MI09-F1
#
_cell.length_a   1.000
_cell.length_b   1.000
_cell.length_c   1.000
_cell.angle_alpha   90.00
_cell.angle_beta   90.00
_cell.angle_gamma   90.00
#
_symmetry.space_group_name_H-M   'P 1'
#
loop_
_entity.id
_entity.type
_entity.pdbx_description
1 polymer ?
#
loop_
_entity_poly.entity_id
_entity_poly.type
_entity_poly.pdbx_seq_one_letter_code
_entity_poly.pdbx_strand_id
1 'polypeptide(L)'
;DDISDHYLVLCKLQITKTVNSTPYYKYGRTITSTTKDCFLSNLPDLSGFLSMSNSSEKLDDVTETIDSLFSRTLDTVAPLRLRKIKENSPTPWYNEHTRALKKAAWKMENSWRKTKLKGFRTAWLE
;
A
#
# COMPACT_ATOMS: atom_id res chain seq x y z
N ASP A 1 -35.33 -46.59 -22.02
CA ASP A 1 -35.66 -45.74 -20.87
C ASP A 1 -34.46 -45.67 -19.94
N ASP A 2 -33.58 -44.69 -20.19
CA ASP A 2 -32.40 -44.47 -19.34
C ASP A 2 -32.80 -43.61 -18.13
N ILE A 3 -32.84 -44.25 -16.97
CA ILE A 3 -33.09 -43.59 -15.69
C ILE A 3 -31.77 -43.01 -15.21
N SER A 4 -31.64 -41.68 -15.28
CA SER A 4 -30.54 -40.95 -14.66
C SER A 4 -30.70 -40.97 -13.13
N ASP A 5 -29.65 -41.36 -12.41
CA ASP A 5 -29.57 -41.50 -10.95
C ASP A 5 -29.31 -40.16 -10.23
N HIS A 6 -29.39 -39.04 -10.95
CA HIS A 6 -29.02 -37.74 -10.41
C HIS A 6 -30.17 -37.14 -9.58
N TYR A 7 -30.02 -37.17 -8.26
CA TYR A 7 -30.90 -36.45 -7.34
C TYR A 7 -30.59 -34.95 -7.34
N LEU A 8 -31.62 -34.13 -7.59
CA LEU A 8 -31.50 -32.67 -7.51
C LEU A 8 -31.36 -32.23 -6.05
N VAL A 9 -30.15 -31.82 -5.66
CA VAL A 9 -29.91 -31.23 -4.34
C VAL A 9 -30.09 -29.71 -4.44
N LEU A 10 -31.18 -29.19 -3.87
CA LEU A 10 -31.36 -27.75 -3.68
C LEU A 10 -30.86 -27.34 -2.29
N CYS A 11 -30.00 -26.32 -2.23
CA CYS A 11 -29.67 -25.66 -0.98
C CYS A 11 -30.05 -24.18 -1.04
N LYS A 12 -30.54 -23.64 0.08
CA LYS A 12 -30.77 -22.20 0.25
C LYS A 12 -29.65 -21.66 1.13
N LEU A 13 -28.65 -21.03 0.51
CA LEU A 13 -27.58 -20.36 1.24
C LEU A 13 -28.07 -18.99 1.72
N GLN A 14 -28.12 -18.78 3.04
CA GLN A 14 -28.30 -17.44 3.60
C GLN A 14 -26.92 -16.79 3.82
N ILE A 15 -26.47 -16.02 2.84
CA ILE A 15 -25.25 -15.24 2.95
C ILE A 15 -25.60 -13.94 3.67
N THR A 16 -25.27 -13.84 4.95
CA THR A 16 -25.32 -12.57 5.66
C THR A 16 -24.18 -11.70 5.13
N LYS A 17 -24.55 -10.64 4.40
CA LYS A 17 -23.57 -9.64 3.97
C LYS A 17 -23.07 -8.94 5.22
N THR A 18 -21.80 -9.10 5.56
CA THR A 18 -21.19 -8.29 6.61
C THR A 18 -21.39 -6.83 6.23
N VAL A 19 -22.07 -6.09 7.11
CA VAL A 19 -22.34 -4.67 6.89
C VAL A 19 -20.99 -4.02 6.63
N ASN A 20 -20.86 -3.29 5.52
CA ASN A 20 -19.63 -2.58 5.19
C ASN A 20 -19.22 -1.79 6.43
N SER A 21 -18.11 -2.18 7.04
CA SER A 21 -17.58 -1.46 8.19
C SER A 21 -17.39 0.00 7.81
N THR A 22 -17.81 0.89 8.70
CA THR A 22 -17.69 2.33 8.48
C THR A 22 -16.24 2.64 8.13
N PRO A 23 -15.99 3.43 7.07
CA PRO A 23 -14.62 3.74 6.68
C PRO A 23 -13.92 4.42 7.85
N TYR A 24 -12.86 3.80 8.36
CA TYR A 24 -12.06 4.39 9.42
C TYR A 24 -10.94 5.24 8.80
N TYR A 25 -10.54 6.27 9.54
CA TYR A 25 -9.50 7.19 9.11
C TYR A 25 -8.22 6.92 9.88
N LYS A 26 -7.09 6.94 9.18
CA LYS A 26 -5.76 6.81 9.78
C LYS A 26 -4.84 7.87 9.22
N TYR A 27 -4.02 8.47 10.08
CA TYR A 27 -2.95 9.33 9.65
C TYR A 27 -1.81 8.51 9.04
N GLY A 28 -1.30 8.95 7.88
CA GLY A 28 -0.20 8.27 7.23
C GLY A 28 0.52 9.14 6.20
N ARG A 29 1.80 8.85 6.00
CA ARG A 29 2.68 9.49 5.01
C ARG A 29 2.85 8.58 3.80
N THR A 30 3.08 9.17 2.62
CA THR A 30 3.51 8.39 1.45
C THR A 30 5.03 8.40 1.45
N ILE A 31 5.64 7.23 1.56
CA ILE A 31 7.09 7.09 1.47
C ILE A 31 7.37 6.34 0.17
N THR A 32 7.96 7.05 -0.79
CA THR A 32 8.46 6.49 -2.06
C THR A 32 9.96 6.68 -2.16
N SER A 33 10.59 6.13 -3.22
CA SER A 33 12.00 6.41 -3.52
C SER A 33 12.25 7.91 -3.63
N THR A 34 11.39 8.64 -4.34
CA THR A 34 11.49 10.09 -4.49
C THR A 34 11.41 10.82 -3.16
N THR A 35 10.56 10.36 -2.23
CA THR A 35 10.49 10.92 -0.87
C THR A 35 11.83 10.81 -0.15
N LYS A 36 12.50 9.66 -0.24
CA LYS A 36 13.81 9.44 0.37
C LYS A 36 14.84 10.42 -0.22
N ASP A 37 14.89 10.53 -1.55
CA ASP A 37 15.87 11.37 -2.23
C ASP A 37 15.67 12.85 -1.88
N CYS A 38 14.41 13.32 -1.89
CA CYS A 38 14.06 14.66 -1.46
C CYS A 38 14.35 14.89 0.03
N PHE A 39 14.14 13.90 0.91
CA PHE A 39 14.45 14.05 2.32
C PHE A 39 15.95 14.31 2.51
N LEU A 40 16.80 13.48 1.90
CA LEU A 40 18.25 13.60 1.99
C LEU A 40 18.77 14.93 1.42
N SER A 41 18.18 15.42 0.33
CA SER A 41 18.59 16.69 -0.27
C SER A 41 18.17 17.93 0.53
N ASN A 42 17.18 17.80 1.42
CA ASN A 42 16.69 18.90 2.26
C ASN A 42 17.25 18.86 3.69
N LEU A 43 18.11 17.88 4.02
CA LEU A 43 18.77 17.87 5.32
C LEU A 43 19.89 18.92 5.36
N PRO A 44 19.94 19.75 6.42
CA PRO A 44 21.09 20.62 6.66
C PRO A 44 22.31 19.81 7.08
N ASP A 45 23.48 20.45 7.07
CA ASP A 45 24.69 19.82 7.60
C ASP A 45 24.55 19.54 9.11
N LEU A 46 24.72 18.26 9.48
CA LEU A 46 24.59 17.77 10.85
C LEU A 46 25.93 17.67 11.59
N SER A 47 27.04 17.98 10.91
CA SER A 47 28.40 17.87 11.47
C SER A 47 28.57 18.66 12.78
N GLY A 48 27.97 19.84 12.86
CA GLY A 48 28.02 20.72 14.04
C GLY A 48 27.20 20.22 15.23
N PHE A 49 26.23 19.32 15.04
CA PHE A 49 25.45 18.74 16.13
C PHE A 49 26.18 17.59 16.82
N LEU A 50 26.94 16.80 16.06
CA LEU A 50 27.73 15.69 16.59
C LEU A 50 28.92 16.14 17.44
N SER A 51 29.38 17.39 17.28
CA SER A 51 30.44 17.97 18.11
C SER A 51 29.93 18.55 19.44
N MET A 52 28.62 18.83 19.56
CA MET A 52 27.98 19.45 20.72
C MET A 52 27.63 18.44 21.83
N SER A 53 27.51 17.15 21.50
CA SER A 53 27.03 16.09 22.41
C SER A 53 28.00 15.70 23.54
N ASN A 54 29.15 16.34 23.66
CA ASN A 54 30.17 16.01 24.66
C ASN A 54 29.84 16.53 26.08
N SER A 55 28.76 17.31 26.24
CA SER A 55 28.26 17.78 27.54
C SER A 55 26.88 17.19 27.86
N SER A 56 26.78 16.42 28.94
CA SER A 56 25.55 15.71 29.34
C SER A 56 24.33 16.61 29.55
N GLU A 57 24.52 17.88 29.91
CA GLU A 57 23.43 18.83 30.20
C GLU A 57 22.76 19.40 28.92
N LYS A 58 23.31 19.14 27.74
CA LYS A 58 22.80 19.66 26.45
C LYS A 58 22.28 18.57 25.51
N LEU A 59 22.27 17.31 25.95
CA LEU A 59 21.90 16.19 25.09
C LEU A 59 20.42 16.20 24.73
N ASP A 60 19.56 16.52 25.70
CA ASP A 60 18.11 16.60 25.50
C ASP A 60 17.76 17.73 24.51
N ASP A 61 18.36 18.91 24.69
CA ASP A 61 18.19 20.05 23.77
C ASP A 61 18.63 19.73 22.34
N VAL A 62 19.77 19.04 22.18
CA VAL A 62 20.27 18.60 20.88
C VAL A 62 19.33 17.57 20.26
N THR A 63 18.82 16.63 21.06
CA THR A 63 17.88 15.60 20.61
C THR A 63 16.56 16.22 20.15
N GLU A 64 15.99 17.12 20.93
CA GLU A 64 14.76 17.84 20.57
C GLU A 64 14.93 18.68 19.30
N THR A 65 16.10 19.31 19.14
CA THR A 65 16.42 20.09 17.94
C THR A 65 16.49 19.19 16.70
N ILE A 66 17.15 18.04 16.81
CA ILE A 66 17.27 17.06 15.71
C ILE A 66 15.89 16.46 15.38
N ASP A 67 15.11 16.08 16.39
CA ASP A 67 13.77 15.52 16.21
C ASP A 67 12.83 16.52 15.52
N SER A 68 12.90 17.79 15.93
CA SER A 68 12.14 18.88 15.33
C SER A 68 12.55 19.11 13.87
N LEU A 69 13.86 19.08 13.60
CA LEU A 69 14.40 19.22 12.24
C LEU A 69 13.92 18.09 11.33
N PHE A 70 14.10 16.83 11.75
CA PHE A 70 13.68 15.68 10.96
C PHE A 70 12.17 15.64 10.76
N SER A 71 11.39 15.98 11.78
CA SER A 71 9.93 16.07 11.68
C SER A 71 9.51 17.12 10.66
N ARG A 72 10.10 18.33 10.69
CA ARG A 72 9.81 19.41 9.75
C ARG A 72 10.21 19.05 8.31
N THR A 73 11.37 18.43 8.13
CA THR A 73 11.81 17.98 6.80
C THR A 73 10.89 16.88 6.28
N LEU A 74 10.50 15.91 7.12
CA LEU A 74 9.52 14.88 6.77
C LEU A 74 8.15 15.47 6.43
N ASP A 75 7.68 16.48 7.16
CA ASP A 75 6.41 17.16 6.87
C ASP A 75 6.43 17.90 5.53
N THR A 76 7.60 18.40 5.14
CA THR A 76 7.78 19.08 3.85
C THR A 76 7.77 18.10 2.68
N VAL A 77 8.51 16.99 2.76
CA VAL A 77 8.66 16.03 1.66
C VAL A 77 7.57 14.94 1.62
N ALA A 78 6.97 14.63 2.77
CA ALA A 78 5.96 13.61 2.94
C ALA A 78 4.99 13.98 4.07
N PRO A 79 4.09 14.96 3.84
CA PRO A 79 3.19 15.46 4.87
C PRO A 79 2.30 14.36 5.44
N LEU A 80 2.03 14.46 6.74
CA LEU A 80 1.07 13.60 7.41
C LEU A 80 -0.34 13.94 6.90
N ARG A 81 -1.01 12.96 6.28
CA ARG A 81 -2.35 13.15 5.73
C ARG A 81 -3.32 12.15 6.33
N LEU A 82 -4.54 12.61 6.60
CA LEU A 82 -5.64 11.74 6.97
C LEU A 82 -6.06 10.90 5.75
N ARG A 83 -6.02 9.58 5.89
CA ARG A 83 -6.41 8.66 4.83
C ARG A 83 -7.66 7.91 5.24
N LYS A 84 -8.63 7.92 4.33
CA LYS A 84 -9.81 7.06 4.40
C LYS A 84 -9.38 5.64 4.03
N ILE A 85 -9.39 4.73 4.99
CA ILE A 85 -9.12 3.31 4.74
C ILE A 85 -10.45 2.64 4.41
N LYS A 86 -10.51 2.05 3.22
CA LYS A 86 -11.61 1.15 2.88
C LYS A 86 -11.27 -0.21 3.48
N GLU A 87 -12.13 -0.68 4.36
CA GLU A 87 -12.10 -2.06 4.78
C GLU A 87 -12.58 -2.91 3.61
N ASN A 88 -11.64 -3.35 2.78
CA ASN A 88 -11.93 -4.37 1.81
C ASN A 88 -12.04 -5.66 2.61
N SER A 89 -13.26 -6.12 2.90
CA SER A 89 -13.46 -7.52 3.26
C SER A 89 -12.88 -8.33 2.09
N PRO A 90 -11.76 -9.06 2.27
CA PRO A 90 -11.31 -9.92 1.20
C PRO A 90 -12.45 -10.91 1.02
N THR A 91 -13.05 -10.90 -0.17
CA THR A 91 -13.95 -11.99 -0.57
C THR A 91 -13.24 -13.29 -0.21
N PRO A 92 -13.91 -14.30 0.36
CA PRO A 92 -13.22 -15.48 0.90
C PRO A 92 -12.31 -16.21 -0.11
N TRP A 93 -12.60 -16.05 -1.39
CA TRP A 93 -11.83 -16.59 -2.51
C TRP A 93 -10.73 -15.66 -3.04
N TYR A 94 -10.71 -14.38 -2.66
CA TYR A 94 -9.73 -13.38 -3.06
C TYR A 94 -8.51 -13.38 -2.12
N ASN A 95 -7.68 -14.40 -2.31
CA ASN A 95 -6.41 -14.60 -1.62
C ASN A 95 -5.21 -14.00 -2.41
N GLU A 96 -4.00 -14.13 -1.86
CA GLU A 96 -2.79 -13.63 -2.49
C GLU A 96 -2.50 -14.27 -3.86
N HIS A 97 -2.78 -15.56 -4.02
CA HIS A 97 -2.60 -16.29 -5.27
C HIS A 97 -3.50 -15.73 -6.38
N THR A 98 -4.81 -15.64 -6.15
CA THR A 98 -5.76 -15.07 -7.12
C THR A 98 -5.48 -13.59 -7.41
N ARG A 99 -5.02 -12.83 -6.41
CA ARG A 99 -4.54 -11.46 -6.59
C ARG A 99 -3.32 -11.37 -7.50
N ALA A 100 -2.34 -12.27 -7.35
CA ALA A 100 -1.15 -12.33 -8.20
C ALA A 100 -1.51 -12.63 -9.65
N LEU A 101 -2.36 -13.64 -9.90
CA LEU A 101 -2.86 -13.97 -11.23
C LEU A 101 -3.60 -12.79 -11.87
N LYS A 102 -4.52 -12.16 -11.14
CA LYS A 102 -5.24 -10.97 -11.62
C LYS A 102 -4.31 -9.82 -12.00
N LYS A 103 -3.27 -9.57 -11.19
CA LYS A 103 -2.27 -8.53 -11.49
C LYS A 103 -1.43 -8.88 -12.72
N ALA A 104 -1.05 -10.15 -12.90
CA ALA A 104 -0.32 -10.61 -14.07
C ALA A 104 -1.14 -10.41 -15.34
N ALA A 105 -2.40 -10.86 -15.34
CA ALA A 105 -3.33 -10.66 -16.45
C ALA A 105 -3.53 -9.16 -16.77
N TRP A 106 -3.75 -8.32 -15.75
CA TRP A 106 -3.91 -6.87 -15.94
C TRP A 106 -2.66 -6.21 -16.55
N LYS A 107 -1.46 -6.64 -16.17
CA LYS A 107 -0.21 -6.13 -16.76
C LYS A 107 -0.13 -6.48 -18.25
N MET A 108 -0.43 -7.72 -18.62
CA MET A 108 -0.41 -8.15 -20.02
C MET A 108 -1.46 -7.41 -20.84
N GLU A 109 -2.68 -7.29 -20.31
CA GLU A 109 -3.75 -6.52 -20.94
C GLU A 109 -3.34 -5.06 -21.17
N ASN A 110 -2.79 -4.39 -20.15
CA ASN A 110 -2.40 -2.99 -20.26
C ASN A 110 -1.24 -2.81 -21.25
N SER A 111 -0.26 -3.71 -21.25
CA SER A 111 0.81 -3.74 -22.26
C SER A 111 0.25 -3.93 -23.67
N TRP A 112 -0.71 -4.83 -23.86
CA TRP A 112 -1.39 -5.01 -25.16
C TRP A 112 -2.19 -3.76 -25.56
N ARG A 113 -2.94 -3.14 -24.65
CA ARG A 113 -3.72 -1.93 -24.96
C ARG A 113 -2.83 -0.79 -25.46
N LYS A 114 -1.62 -0.67 -24.91
CA LYS A 114 -0.62 0.34 -25.30
C LYS A 114 0.12 0.00 -26.59
N THR A 115 0.59 -1.24 -26.73
CA THR A 115 1.52 -1.62 -27.81
C THR A 115 0.83 -2.30 -28.99
N LYS A 116 -0.38 -2.84 -28.79
CA LYS A 116 -1.15 -3.66 -29.74
C LYS A 116 -0.42 -4.90 -30.27
N LEU A 117 0.69 -5.32 -29.62
CA LEU A 117 1.46 -6.49 -30.03
C LEU A 117 0.74 -7.79 -29.70
N LYS A 118 0.78 -8.74 -30.64
CA LYS A 118 0.08 -10.03 -30.53
C LYS A 118 0.59 -10.89 -29.36
N GLY A 119 1.88 -10.83 -29.05
CA GLY A 119 2.48 -11.57 -27.93
C GLY A 119 1.84 -11.25 -26.58
N PHE A 120 1.59 -9.97 -26.29
CA PHE A 120 0.89 -9.58 -25.05
C PHE A 120 -0.58 -10.00 -25.03
N ARG A 121 -1.22 -10.10 -26.21
CA ARG A 121 -2.60 -10.60 -26.32
C ARG A 121 -2.66 -12.09 -26.04
N THR A 122 -1.73 -12.88 -26.57
CA THR A 122 -1.66 -14.33 -26.30
C THR A 122 -1.41 -14.59 -24.82
N ALA A 123 -0.41 -13.93 -24.22
CA ALA A 123 -0.09 -14.08 -22.79
C ALA A 123 -1.17 -13.53 -21.82
N TRP A 124 -2.15 -12.78 -22.31
CA TRP A 124 -3.31 -12.36 -21.53
C TRP A 124 -4.47 -13.38 -21.59
N LEU A 125 -4.55 -14.15 -22.68
CA LEU A 125 -5.61 -15.13 -22.91
C LEU A 125 -5.27 -16.52 -22.33
N GLU A 126 -3.98 -16.80 -22.10
CA GLU A 126 -3.50 -17.93 -21.29
C GLU A 126 -3.71 -17.67 -19.79
#